data_AF-A0A6S7DPX2-F1
#
_entry.id   AF-A0A6S7DPX2-F1
#
_cell.length_a   1.000
_cell.length_b   1.000
_cell.length_c   1.000
_cell.angle_alpha   90.00
_cell.angle_beta   90.00
_cell.angle_gamma   90.00
#
_symmetry.space_group_name_H-M   'P 1'
#
loop_
_entity.id
_entity.type
_entity.pdbx_description
1 polymer ?
#
loop_
_entity_poly.entity_id
_entity_poly.type
_entity_poly.pdbx_seq_one_letter_code
_entity_poly.pdbx_strand_id
1 'polypeptide(L)'
;MPAPHWRAMTAFFCAPSRRGRRPPQRGAAALEFTLAAAIALLLALLALEATRWQLTRQVAQLALMEAARAGSTGHADPALMRAAFLRALLPLHAGPGGAAGARRRQARDLERGAALMGMPPWRIEILRPLPSGGHARAPDGRPQGGTLKLRLTYLYRPLLAPLRTLLAALAPADDSYGGQAWRHGLASIGMELVMEMHSEPRDEARGRPPPAGMVQGACRRLRCPRTDAPAASQ
;
A
#
# COMPACT_ATOMS: atom_id res chain seq x y z
N MET A 1 28.35 58.36 -79.27
CA MET A 1 27.76 57.87 -78.00
C MET A 1 26.39 57.26 -78.29
N PRO A 2 26.25 55.93 -78.31
CA PRO A 2 24.96 55.25 -78.38
C PRO A 2 24.57 54.74 -76.99
N ALA A 3 23.38 55.10 -76.51
CA ALA A 3 22.79 54.49 -75.32
C ALA A 3 22.14 53.15 -75.74
N PRO A 4 22.46 52.03 -75.06
CA PRO A 4 22.08 50.71 -75.52
C PRO A 4 20.80 50.16 -74.87
N HIS A 5 20.11 49.34 -75.66
CA HIS A 5 19.44 48.06 -75.37
C HIS A 5 18.40 47.91 -74.23
N TRP A 6 17.26 47.39 -74.69
CA TRP A 6 16.15 46.81 -73.94
C TRP A 6 16.55 45.66 -73.01
N ARG A 7 15.91 45.61 -71.84
CA ARG A 7 15.50 44.36 -71.19
C ARG A 7 14.06 44.46 -70.71
N ALA A 8 13.15 44.05 -71.58
CA ALA A 8 11.91 43.42 -71.15
C ALA A 8 12.26 42.08 -70.51
N MET A 9 11.86 41.89 -69.26
CA MET A 9 11.67 40.57 -68.67
C MET A 9 10.39 40.62 -67.83
N THR A 10 9.28 40.43 -68.53
CA THR A 10 8.09 39.72 -68.05
C THR A 10 8.52 38.50 -67.23
N ALA A 11 8.00 38.21 -66.06
CA ALA A 11 6.57 38.07 -65.79
C ALA A 11 6.25 38.39 -64.33
N PHE A 12 5.23 39.22 -64.12
CA PHE A 12 4.44 39.16 -62.90
C PHE A 12 3.71 37.81 -62.89
N PHE A 13 4.26 36.83 -62.18
CA PHE A 13 3.46 35.69 -61.75
C PHE A 13 2.43 36.19 -60.72
N CYS A 14 1.26 36.59 -61.20
CA CYS A 14 0.05 36.55 -60.40
C CYS A 14 -0.25 35.07 -60.12
N ALA A 15 0.40 34.50 -59.10
CA ALA A 15 -0.11 33.29 -58.49
C ALA A 15 -1.48 33.66 -57.87
N PRO A 16 -2.59 33.02 -58.29
CA PRO A 16 -3.81 33.15 -57.52
C PRO A 16 -3.49 32.58 -56.15
N SER A 17 -3.52 33.43 -55.13
CA SER A 17 -3.59 32.97 -53.76
C SER A 17 -4.83 32.07 -53.70
N ARG A 18 -4.61 30.75 -53.73
CA ARG A 18 -5.59 29.79 -53.26
C ARG A 18 -5.74 30.11 -51.79
N ARG A 19 -6.61 31.08 -51.48
CA ARG A 19 -7.35 31.14 -50.23
C ARG A 19 -8.15 29.86 -50.21
N GLY A 20 -7.48 28.76 -49.86
CA GLY A 20 -8.13 27.57 -49.37
C GLY A 20 -8.98 28.09 -48.23
N ARG A 21 -10.29 28.18 -48.48
CA ARG A 21 -11.30 28.29 -47.46
C ARG A 21 -10.99 27.13 -46.51
N ARG A 22 -10.25 27.40 -45.43
CA ARG A 22 -10.11 26.43 -44.35
C ARG A 22 -11.56 26.19 -43.92
N PRO A 23 -12.06 24.94 -43.97
CA PRO A 23 -13.42 24.69 -43.52
C PRO A 23 -13.53 25.24 -42.09
N PRO A 24 -14.64 25.90 -41.74
CA PRO A 24 -14.80 26.44 -40.40
C PRO A 24 -14.69 25.25 -39.43
N GLN A 25 -13.59 25.20 -38.68
CA GLN A 25 -13.28 24.17 -37.67
C GLN A 25 -14.17 24.38 -36.44
N ARG A 26 -15.49 24.28 -36.62
CA ARG A 26 -16.47 24.30 -35.54
C ARG A 26 -16.45 22.93 -34.89
N GLY A 27 -15.66 22.78 -33.83
CA GLY A 27 -15.61 21.55 -33.02
C GLY A 27 -14.21 21.05 -32.67
N ALA A 28 -13.18 21.44 -33.42
CA ALA A 28 -11.80 21.03 -33.13
C ALA A 28 -11.33 21.54 -31.76
N ALA A 29 -11.54 22.83 -31.48
CA ALA A 29 -11.22 23.42 -30.18
C ALA A 29 -12.01 22.77 -29.02
N ALA A 30 -13.27 22.36 -29.26
CA ALA A 30 -14.08 21.69 -28.25
C ALA A 30 -13.57 20.27 -27.97
N LEU A 31 -13.14 19.53 -28.99
CA LEU A 31 -12.52 18.21 -28.86
C LEU A 31 -11.17 18.29 -28.16
N GLU A 32 -10.30 19.21 -28.55
CA GLU A 32 -9.00 19.44 -27.92
C GLU A 32 -9.17 19.80 -26.44
N PHE A 33 -10.10 20.71 -26.12
CA PHE A 33 -10.42 21.05 -24.74
C PHE A 33 -10.94 19.84 -23.96
N THR A 34 -11.86 19.07 -24.53
CA THR A 34 -12.44 17.90 -23.85
C THR A 34 -11.38 16.84 -23.58
N LEU A 35 -10.48 16.59 -24.54
CA LEU A 35 -9.38 15.65 -24.37
C LEU A 35 -8.39 16.14 -23.31
N ALA A 36 -8.00 17.42 -23.37
CA ALA A 36 -7.10 18.02 -22.39
C ALA A 36 -7.71 17.99 -20.97
N ALA A 37 -9.00 18.33 -20.84
CA ALA A 37 -9.72 18.29 -19.58
C ALA A 37 -9.85 16.86 -19.03
N ALA A 38 -10.12 15.87 -19.89
CA ALA A 38 -10.20 14.47 -19.49
C ALA A 38 -8.85 13.94 -18.99
N ILE A 39 -7.75 14.28 -19.67
CA ILE A 39 -6.40 13.93 -19.24
C ILE A 39 -6.07 14.61 -17.89
N ALA A 40 -6.34 15.90 -17.75
CA ALA A 40 -6.09 16.64 -16.52
C ALA A 40 -6.89 16.05 -15.34
N LEU A 41 -8.16 15.71 -15.56
CA LEU A 41 -9.01 15.06 -14.55
C LEU A 41 -8.46 13.69 -14.15
N LEU A 42 -8.03 12.88 -15.11
CA LEU A 42 -7.44 11.57 -14.83
C LEU A 42 -6.15 11.69 -14.01
N LEU A 43 -5.28 12.66 -14.34
CA LEU A 43 -4.07 12.94 -13.56
C LEU A 43 -4.40 13.40 -12.14
N ALA A 44 -5.42 14.25 -11.95
CA ALA A 44 -5.85 14.68 -10.64
C ALA A 44 -6.37 13.51 -9.77
N LEU A 45 -7.15 12.59 -10.37
CA LEU A 45 -7.63 11.39 -9.69
C LEU A 45 -6.50 10.44 -9.30
N LEU A 46 -5.50 10.26 -10.19
CA LEU A 46 -4.31 9.47 -9.90
C LEU A 46 -3.45 10.11 -8.80
N ALA A 47 -3.31 11.44 -8.80
CA ALA A 47 -2.62 12.16 -7.73
C ALA A 47 -3.33 11.98 -6.39
N LEU A 48 -4.67 12.05 -6.37
CA LEU A 48 -5.46 11.81 -5.16
C LEU A 48 -5.27 10.39 -4.61
N GLU A 49 -5.25 9.38 -5.48
CA GLU A 49 -4.91 8.00 -5.10
C GLU A 49 -3.50 7.90 -4.52
N ALA A 50 -2.51 8.51 -5.17
CA ALA A 50 -1.13 8.50 -4.71
C ALA A 50 -1.00 9.15 -3.32
N THR A 51 -1.65 10.29 -3.08
CA THR A 51 -1.69 10.93 -1.77
C THR A 51 -2.34 10.03 -0.73
N ARG A 52 -3.49 9.41 -1.04
CA ARG A 52 -4.18 8.53 -0.09
C ARG A 52 -3.37 7.27 0.23
N TRP A 53 -2.70 6.71 -0.77
CA TRP A 53 -1.79 5.58 -0.61
C TRP A 53 -0.60 5.95 0.28
N GLN A 54 0.03 7.10 0.06
CA GLN A 54 1.13 7.60 0.89
C GLN A 54 0.71 7.88 2.33
N LEU A 55 -0.43 8.54 2.54
CA LEU A 55 -1.01 8.75 3.87
C LEU A 55 -1.23 7.41 4.59
N THR A 56 -1.82 6.43 3.90
CA THR A 56 -2.06 5.09 4.44
C THR A 56 -0.74 4.42 4.84
N ARG A 57 0.30 4.54 4.00
CA ARG A 57 1.62 3.98 4.29
C ARG A 57 2.24 4.59 5.54
N GLN A 58 2.21 5.91 5.67
CA GLN A 58 2.74 6.61 6.85
C GLN A 58 2.01 6.22 8.14
N VAL A 59 0.67 6.19 8.12
CA VAL A 59 -0.12 5.79 9.29
C VAL A 59 0.09 4.31 9.62
N ALA A 60 0.20 3.43 8.62
CA ALA A 60 0.51 2.02 8.85
C ALA A 60 1.91 1.80 9.45
N GLN A 61 2.90 2.60 9.05
CA GLN A 61 4.25 2.58 9.65
C GLN A 61 4.21 3.02 11.12
N LEU A 62 3.51 4.13 11.42
CA LEU A 62 3.29 4.57 12.79
C LEU A 62 2.58 3.48 13.62
N ALA A 63 1.53 2.88 13.06
CA ALA A 63 0.78 1.83 13.74
C ALA A 63 1.64 0.59 14.00
N LEU A 64 2.53 0.23 13.08
CA LEU A 64 3.47 -0.87 13.28
C LEU A 64 4.49 -0.55 14.40
N MET A 65 4.98 0.70 14.47
CA MET A 65 5.83 1.14 15.57
C MET A 65 5.13 1.06 16.92
N GLU A 66 3.86 1.51 17.01
CA GLU A 66 3.06 1.40 18.23
C GLU A 66 2.78 -0.07 18.62
N ALA A 67 2.52 -0.92 17.63
CA ALA A 67 2.39 -2.36 17.85
C ALA A 67 3.68 -2.97 18.40
N ALA A 68 4.83 -2.60 17.83
CA ALA A 68 6.12 -3.04 18.31
C ALA A 68 6.36 -2.57 19.75
N ARG A 69 6.10 -1.30 20.07
CA ARG A 69 6.23 -0.71 21.41
C ARG A 69 5.37 -1.44 22.46
N ALA A 70 4.14 -1.77 22.10
CA ALA A 70 3.29 -2.59 22.95
C ALA A 70 3.86 -4.01 23.13
N GLY A 71 4.48 -4.59 22.10
CA GLY A 71 5.16 -5.88 22.18
C GLY A 71 6.42 -5.86 23.04
N SER A 72 7.24 -4.81 22.98
CA SER A 72 8.49 -4.75 23.75
C SER A 72 8.29 -4.56 25.24
N THR A 73 7.18 -3.97 25.66
CA THR A 73 6.81 -3.78 27.08
C THR A 73 5.80 -4.83 27.56
N GLY A 74 4.98 -5.35 26.65
CA GLY A 74 3.96 -6.37 26.88
C GLY A 74 4.42 -7.80 26.65
N HIS A 75 5.71 -8.11 26.78
CA HIS A 75 6.25 -9.49 26.70
C HIS A 75 5.89 -10.21 25.38
N ALA A 76 5.86 -9.46 24.28
CA ALA A 76 5.45 -9.88 22.95
C ALA A 76 4.02 -10.47 22.86
N ASP A 77 3.08 -10.04 23.72
CA ASP A 77 1.67 -10.45 23.64
C ASP A 77 1.00 -9.97 22.33
N PRO A 78 0.60 -10.90 21.43
CA PRO A 78 -0.03 -10.55 20.16
C PRO A 78 -1.35 -9.78 20.30
N ALA A 79 -2.09 -9.96 21.41
CA ALA A 79 -3.35 -9.26 21.65
C ALA A 79 -3.13 -7.77 21.95
N LEU A 80 -2.14 -7.45 22.79
CA LEU A 80 -1.75 -6.07 23.10
C LEU A 80 -1.20 -5.36 21.86
N MET A 81 -0.33 -6.04 21.11
CA MET A 81 0.22 -5.52 19.85
C MET A 81 -0.88 -5.19 18.83
N ARG A 82 -1.85 -6.11 18.65
CA ARG A 82 -3.00 -5.88 17.77
C ARG A 82 -3.85 -4.69 18.23
N ALA A 83 -4.11 -4.58 19.53
CA ALA A 83 -4.92 -3.48 20.06
C ALA A 83 -4.24 -2.12 19.83
N ALA A 84 -2.93 -2.03 20.07
CA ALA A 84 -2.13 -0.84 19.79
C ALA A 84 -2.13 -0.49 18.29
N PHE A 85 -1.91 -1.48 17.43
CA PHE A 85 -1.96 -1.33 15.97
C PHE A 85 -3.31 -0.76 15.50
N LEU A 86 -4.41 -1.39 15.89
CA LEU A 86 -5.76 -0.97 15.48
C LEU A 86 -6.09 0.43 15.99
N ARG A 87 -5.66 0.79 17.20
CA ARG A 87 -5.85 2.12 17.76
C ARG A 87 -5.08 3.18 16.97
N ALA A 88 -3.83 2.90 16.59
CA ALA A 88 -3.01 3.81 15.80
C ALA A 88 -3.51 4.00 14.36
N LEU A 89 -4.29 3.05 13.82
CA LEU A 89 -4.95 3.16 12.51
C LEU A 89 -6.24 4.02 12.50
N LEU A 90 -6.73 4.47 13.66
CA LEU A 90 -7.96 5.27 13.74
C LEU A 90 -7.95 6.58 12.91
N PRO A 91 -6.82 7.30 12.74
CA PRO A 91 -6.78 8.51 11.91
C PRO A 91 -7.24 8.27 10.46
N LEU A 92 -6.99 7.09 9.88
CA LEU A 92 -7.47 6.75 8.52
C LEU A 92 -9.00 6.65 8.44
N HIS A 93 -9.67 6.52 9.58
CA HIS A 93 -11.11 6.36 9.71
C HIS A 93 -11.76 7.59 10.38
N ALA A 94 -11.03 8.71 10.50
CA ALA A 94 -11.55 9.95 11.06
C ALA A 94 -12.76 10.49 10.27
N GLY A 95 -13.57 11.32 10.93
CA GLY A 95 -14.81 11.86 10.36
C GLY A 95 -15.68 12.49 11.44
N PRO A 96 -16.88 13.01 11.10
CA PRO A 96 -17.63 13.94 11.95
C PRO A 96 -18.06 13.36 13.32
N GLY A 97 -18.19 12.03 13.44
CA GLY A 97 -18.56 11.36 14.69
C GLY A 97 -17.42 11.15 15.70
N GLY A 98 -16.31 11.87 15.58
CA GLY A 98 -15.16 11.78 16.49
C GLY A 98 -14.55 10.37 16.56
N ALA A 99 -13.90 10.05 17.70
CA ALA A 99 -13.20 8.78 17.91
C ALA A 99 -14.14 7.56 17.87
N ALA A 100 -15.34 7.67 18.44
CA ALA A 100 -16.32 6.59 18.43
C ALA A 100 -16.84 6.31 17.00
N GLY A 101 -17.07 7.36 16.21
CA GLY A 101 -17.40 7.25 14.80
C GLY A 101 -16.26 6.61 13.98
N ALA A 102 -15.01 6.95 14.30
CA ALA A 102 -13.84 6.37 13.63
C ALA A 102 -13.71 4.87 13.90
N ARG A 103 -13.90 4.43 15.15
CA ARG A 103 -13.92 3.01 15.50
C ARG A 103 -15.01 2.24 14.76
N ARG A 104 -16.22 2.81 14.64
CA ARG A 104 -17.32 2.18 13.89
C ARG A 104 -16.99 2.05 12.39
N ARG A 105 -16.39 3.07 11.78
CA ARG A 105 -15.95 3.00 10.37
C ARG A 105 -14.84 1.97 10.17
N GLN A 106 -13.85 1.97 11.06
CA GLN A 106 -12.79 0.97 11.05
C GLN A 106 -13.35 -0.45 11.14
N ALA A 107 -14.27 -0.73 12.07
CA ALA A 107 -14.90 -2.05 12.20
C ALA A 107 -15.58 -2.48 10.89
N ARG A 108 -16.39 -1.60 10.29
CA ARG A 108 -17.07 -1.86 9.01
C ARG A 108 -16.08 -2.10 7.86
N ASP A 109 -15.00 -1.33 7.78
CA ASP A 109 -14.02 -1.47 6.72
C ASP A 109 -13.20 -2.76 6.88
N LEU A 110 -12.89 -3.16 8.11
CA LEU A 110 -12.29 -4.46 8.43
C LEU A 110 -13.23 -5.62 8.07
N GLU A 111 -14.52 -5.54 8.41
CA GLU A 111 -15.53 -6.54 8.05
C GLU A 111 -15.68 -6.67 6.53
N ARG A 112 -15.74 -5.54 5.80
CA ARG A 112 -15.78 -5.54 4.34
C ARG A 112 -14.54 -6.17 3.72
N GLY A 113 -13.36 -5.85 4.25
CA GLY A 113 -12.11 -6.47 3.82
C GLY A 113 -12.08 -7.97 4.09
N ALA A 114 -12.56 -8.38 5.26
CA ALA A 114 -12.67 -9.78 5.64
C ALA A 114 -13.68 -10.55 4.78
N ALA A 115 -14.80 -9.95 4.39
CA ALA A 115 -15.76 -10.56 3.48
C ALA A 115 -15.19 -10.80 2.08
N LEU A 116 -14.26 -9.94 1.61
CA LEU A 116 -13.62 -10.10 0.31
C LEU A 116 -12.55 -11.19 0.30
N MET A 117 -11.70 -11.24 1.33
CA MET A 117 -10.52 -12.11 1.39
C MET A 117 -10.70 -13.37 2.25
N GLY A 118 -11.80 -13.47 3.01
CA GLY A 118 -11.97 -14.47 4.07
C GLY A 118 -11.05 -14.25 5.28
N MET A 119 -10.35 -13.11 5.37
CA MET A 119 -9.40 -12.78 6.43
C MET A 119 -9.18 -11.26 6.56
N PRO A 120 -8.68 -10.76 7.70
CA PRO A 120 -8.51 -9.32 7.92
C PRO A 120 -7.67 -8.67 6.81
N PRO A 121 -7.95 -7.42 6.41
CA PRO A 121 -7.23 -6.73 5.33
C PRO A 121 -5.82 -6.27 5.71
N TRP A 122 -5.21 -6.89 6.72
CA TRP A 122 -3.86 -6.64 7.18
C TRP A 122 -3.34 -7.89 7.89
N ARG A 123 -2.03 -8.06 7.89
CA ARG A 123 -1.36 -9.18 8.54
C ARG A 123 -0.04 -8.74 9.16
N ILE A 124 0.14 -9.01 10.45
CA ILE A 124 1.41 -8.81 11.14
C ILE A 124 2.00 -10.18 11.44
N GLU A 125 3.15 -10.45 10.86
CA GLU A 125 3.98 -11.61 11.12
C GLU A 125 5.01 -11.26 12.19
N ILE A 126 5.01 -12.01 13.29
CA ILE A 126 6.04 -11.93 14.32
C ILE A 126 7.18 -12.83 13.85
N LEU A 127 8.17 -12.22 13.19
CA LEU A 127 9.33 -12.91 12.69
C LEU A 127 10.30 -13.17 13.84
N ARG A 128 10.66 -14.44 14.04
CA ARG A 128 11.73 -14.85 14.96
C ARG A 128 13.10 -14.31 14.48
N PRO A 129 14.09 -14.10 15.37
CA PRO A 129 14.56 -15.09 16.33
C PRO A 129 14.25 -14.71 17.78
N LEU A 130 13.70 -15.65 18.54
CA LEU A 130 13.38 -15.49 19.95
C LEU A 130 14.05 -16.65 20.67
N PRO A 131 14.98 -16.49 21.65
CA PRO A 131 15.93 -15.42 21.98
C PRO A 131 17.34 -15.68 21.37
N SER A 132 18.33 -14.80 21.58
CA SER A 132 19.76 -15.20 21.52
C SER A 132 20.10 -16.08 22.73
N GLY A 133 19.55 -17.30 22.78
CA GLY A 133 19.81 -18.28 23.82
C GLY A 133 19.25 -17.92 25.19
N GLY A 134 18.53 -18.85 25.82
CA GLY A 134 18.33 -18.78 27.26
C GLY A 134 19.70 -18.62 27.94
N HIS A 135 19.80 -17.66 28.85
CA HIS A 135 20.95 -17.49 29.76
C HIS A 135 22.27 -16.98 29.15
N ALA A 136 22.27 -16.40 27.94
CA ALA A 136 23.45 -15.66 27.47
C ALA A 136 23.56 -14.33 28.25
N ARG A 137 24.25 -14.37 29.39
CA ARG A 137 24.67 -13.19 30.14
C ARG A 137 25.71 -12.46 29.30
N ALA A 138 25.58 -11.15 29.07
CA ALA A 138 26.74 -10.38 28.66
C ALA A 138 27.86 -10.55 29.72
N PRO A 139 29.15 -10.44 29.36
CA PRO A 139 30.26 -10.63 30.31
C PRO A 139 30.21 -9.69 31.52
N ASP A 140 29.38 -8.64 31.46
CA ASP A 140 29.11 -7.65 32.51
C ASP A 140 27.87 -7.95 33.37
N GLY A 141 27.19 -9.08 33.17
CA GLY A 141 26.01 -9.45 33.96
C GLY A 141 24.68 -8.85 33.47
N ARG A 142 24.65 -8.08 32.37
CA ARG A 142 23.37 -7.56 31.84
C ARG A 142 22.61 -8.60 31.00
N PRO A 143 21.26 -8.62 31.08
CA PRO A 143 20.45 -9.36 30.13
C PRO A 143 20.66 -8.77 28.73
N GLN A 144 20.99 -9.63 27.75
CA GLN A 144 21.08 -9.23 26.35
C GLN A 144 19.66 -8.93 25.83
N GLY A 145 19.47 -7.76 25.22
CA GLY A 145 18.19 -7.36 24.65
C GLY A 145 17.76 -8.33 23.55
N GLY A 146 16.58 -8.94 23.69
CA GLY A 146 15.98 -9.69 22.59
C GLY A 146 15.51 -8.72 21.50
N THR A 147 15.66 -9.07 20.23
CA THR A 147 15.10 -8.27 19.13
C THR A 147 13.73 -8.79 18.73
N LEU A 148 12.77 -7.88 18.55
CA LEU A 148 11.44 -8.18 18.02
C LEU A 148 11.38 -7.73 16.56
N LYS A 149 11.32 -8.69 15.63
CA LYS A 149 11.13 -8.40 14.21
C LYS A 149 9.66 -8.60 13.82
N LEU A 150 9.03 -7.55 13.31
CA LEU A 150 7.66 -7.57 12.82
C LEU A 150 7.64 -7.30 11.32
N ARG A 151 6.80 -8.05 10.59
CA ARG A 151 6.47 -7.76 9.20
C ARG A 151 4.98 -7.51 9.05
N LEU A 152 4.62 -6.32 8.59
CA LEU A 152 3.24 -5.99 8.23
C LEU A 152 3.04 -6.13 6.73
N THR A 153 1.98 -6.82 6.34
CA THR A 153 1.37 -6.73 5.01
C THR A 153 0.00 -6.10 5.15
N TYR A 154 -0.14 -4.85 4.75
CA TYR A 154 -1.39 -4.09 4.79
C TYR A 154 -2.05 -4.08 3.40
N LEU A 155 -3.35 -4.39 3.31
CA LEU A 155 -4.07 -4.38 2.05
C LEU A 155 -4.80 -3.04 1.88
N TYR A 156 -4.29 -2.24 0.94
CA TYR A 156 -4.91 -0.99 0.52
C TYR A 156 -5.96 -1.25 -0.55
N ARG A 157 -7.14 -0.65 -0.40
CA ARG A 157 -8.20 -0.69 -1.40
C ARG A 157 -8.22 0.64 -2.17
N PRO A 158 -7.86 0.64 -3.46
CA PRO A 158 -8.02 1.82 -4.31
C PRO A 158 -9.49 2.25 -4.39
N LEU A 159 -9.72 3.56 -4.43
CA LEU A 159 -11.00 4.20 -4.75
C LEU A 159 -11.35 4.05 -6.22
N LEU A 160 -10.37 4.20 -7.10
CA LEU A 160 -10.58 4.14 -8.54
C LEU A 160 -10.83 2.70 -8.99
N ALA A 161 -12.07 2.40 -9.39
CA ALA A 161 -12.45 1.12 -9.99
C ALA A 161 -11.52 0.65 -11.13
N PRO A 162 -11.09 1.48 -12.11
CA PRO A 162 -10.19 1.01 -13.16
C PRO A 162 -8.85 0.52 -12.62
N LEU A 163 -8.32 1.14 -11.57
CA LEU A 163 -7.08 0.70 -10.93
C LEU A 163 -7.24 -0.67 -10.27
N ARG A 164 -8.42 -0.95 -9.67
CA ARG A 164 -8.72 -2.27 -9.09
C ARG A 164 -8.77 -3.36 -10.15
N THR A 165 -9.38 -3.09 -11.30
CA THR A 165 -9.41 -4.03 -12.43
C THR A 165 -8.01 -4.29 -12.97
N LEU A 166 -7.19 -3.24 -13.10
CA LEU A 166 -5.81 -3.36 -13.54
C LEU A 166 -4.97 -4.22 -12.57
N LEU A 167 -5.11 -4.00 -11.26
CA LEU A 167 -4.42 -4.82 -10.25
C LEU A 167 -4.84 -6.29 -10.33
N ALA A 168 -6.13 -6.57 -10.54
CA ALA A 168 -6.62 -7.92 -10.71
C ALA A 168 -6.07 -8.59 -11.98
N ALA A 169 -5.97 -7.83 -13.09
CA ALA A 169 -5.40 -8.31 -14.35
C ALA A 169 -3.88 -8.56 -14.26
N LEU A 170 -3.16 -7.77 -13.46
CA LEU A 170 -1.71 -7.87 -13.23
C LEU A 170 -1.34 -8.74 -12.03
N ALA A 171 -2.31 -9.45 -11.44
CA ALA A 171 -2.09 -10.22 -10.23
C ALA A 171 -1.02 -11.30 -10.45
N PRO A 172 -0.02 -11.42 -9.56
CA PRO A 172 0.97 -12.48 -9.63
C PRO A 172 0.34 -13.88 -9.65
N ALA A 173 0.97 -14.81 -10.38
CA ALA A 173 0.57 -16.22 -10.44
C ALA A 173 1.01 -17.01 -9.19
N ASP A 174 1.09 -16.37 -8.03
CA ASP A 174 1.41 -17.02 -6.76
C ASP A 174 0.19 -17.06 -5.82
N ASP A 175 0.25 -17.99 -4.86
CA ASP A 175 -0.79 -18.13 -3.82
C ASP A 175 -0.42 -17.33 -2.57
N SER A 176 0.45 -16.32 -2.70
CA SER A 176 0.84 -15.49 -1.58
C SER A 176 -0.34 -14.64 -1.11
N TYR A 177 -0.34 -14.27 0.17
CA TYR A 177 -1.35 -13.39 0.75
C TYR A 177 -1.47 -12.07 -0.04
N GLY A 178 -0.33 -11.53 -0.51
CA GLY A 178 -0.29 -10.34 -1.36
C GLY A 178 -0.81 -10.60 -2.78
N GLY A 179 -0.35 -11.67 -3.43
CA GLY A 179 -0.79 -12.02 -4.79
C GLY A 179 -2.30 -12.29 -4.88
N GLN A 180 -2.86 -12.97 -3.88
CA GLN A 180 -4.30 -13.19 -3.81
C GLN A 180 -5.08 -11.88 -3.55
N ALA A 181 -4.53 -10.95 -2.76
CA ALA A 181 -5.13 -9.63 -2.58
C ALA A 181 -5.25 -8.86 -3.91
N TRP A 182 -4.24 -8.96 -4.79
CA TRP A 182 -4.28 -8.31 -6.11
C TRP A 182 -5.43 -8.83 -6.97
N ARG A 183 -5.73 -10.14 -6.94
CA ARG A 183 -6.88 -10.73 -7.67
C ARG A 183 -8.23 -10.15 -7.24
N HIS A 184 -8.33 -9.66 -6.00
CA HIS A 184 -9.50 -8.95 -5.49
C HIS A 184 -9.47 -7.43 -5.73
N GLY A 185 -8.48 -6.94 -6.49
CA GLY A 185 -8.25 -5.53 -6.77
C GLY A 185 -7.76 -4.74 -5.55
N LEU A 186 -7.01 -5.40 -4.66
CA LEU A 186 -6.40 -4.79 -3.48
C LEU A 186 -4.87 -4.73 -3.66
N ALA A 187 -4.28 -3.58 -3.35
CA ALA A 187 -2.83 -3.40 -3.39
C ALA A 187 -2.20 -3.77 -2.05
N SER A 188 -1.12 -4.55 -2.06
CA SER A 188 -0.39 -4.94 -0.85
C SER A 188 0.73 -3.95 -0.53
N ILE A 189 0.77 -3.44 0.71
CA ILE A 189 1.86 -2.62 1.25
C ILE A 189 2.62 -3.46 2.28
N GLY A 190 3.85 -3.85 1.95
CA GLY A 190 4.75 -4.56 2.85
C GLY A 190 5.67 -3.61 3.62
N MET A 191 5.86 -3.85 4.91
CA MET A 191 6.86 -3.15 5.72
C MET A 191 7.41 -4.08 6.81
N GLU A 192 8.68 -3.90 7.15
CA GLU A 192 9.35 -4.64 8.22
C GLU A 192 9.89 -3.64 9.25
N LEU A 193 9.83 -4.02 10.52
CA LEU A 193 10.34 -3.25 11.64
C LEU A 193 11.09 -4.20 12.60
N VAL A 194 12.26 -3.78 13.06
CA VAL A 194 13.03 -4.46 14.11
C VAL A 194 13.09 -3.53 15.30
N MET A 195 12.88 -4.04 16.51
CA MET A 195 12.91 -3.23 17.72
C MET A 195 13.44 -4.02 18.91
N GLU A 196 14.22 -3.38 19.77
CA GLU A 196 14.74 -3.99 21.01
C GLU A 196 13.63 -4.24 22.04
N MET A 197 13.63 -5.42 22.63
CA MET A 197 12.72 -5.81 23.69
C MET A 197 13.22 -5.28 25.04
N HIS A 198 12.30 -4.67 25.79
CA HIS A 198 12.54 -4.16 27.14
C HIS A 198 11.97 -5.09 28.22
N SER A 199 11.28 -6.15 27.81
CA SER A 199 10.72 -7.20 28.65
C SER A 199 11.09 -8.56 28.06
N GLU A 200 11.18 -9.59 28.90
CA GLU A 200 11.38 -10.96 28.41
C GLU A 200 10.07 -11.48 27.77
N PRO A 201 10.13 -12.28 26.70
CA PRO A 201 8.92 -12.86 26.12
C PRO A 201 8.28 -13.89 27.06
N ARG A 202 6.95 -13.90 27.17
CA ARG A 202 6.24 -14.96 27.91
C ARG A 202 6.05 -16.20 27.05
N ASP A 203 6.53 -17.34 27.54
CA ASP A 203 6.31 -18.65 26.89
C ASP A 203 4.83 -19.06 26.85
N GLU A 204 4.01 -18.57 27.79
CA GLU A 204 2.58 -18.85 27.87
C GLU A 204 1.79 -18.33 26.65
N ALA A 205 2.26 -17.26 26.00
CA ALA A 205 1.66 -16.73 24.77
C ALA A 205 1.87 -17.65 23.56
N ARG A 206 2.77 -18.63 23.65
CA ARG A 206 3.16 -19.53 22.56
C ARG A 206 2.09 -20.60 22.27
N GLY A 207 1.27 -20.95 23.27
CA GLY A 207 0.19 -21.95 23.14
C GLY A 207 -1.19 -21.38 22.77
N ARG A 208 -1.37 -20.05 22.84
CA ARG A 208 -2.68 -19.42 22.54
C ARG A 208 -2.80 -19.16 21.03
N PRO A 209 -3.94 -19.45 20.40
CA PRO A 209 -4.15 -19.07 19.00
C PRO A 209 -3.99 -17.55 18.87
N PRO A 210 -3.15 -17.08 17.93
CA PRO A 210 -2.96 -15.65 17.76
C PRO A 210 -4.27 -15.00 17.32
N PRO A 211 -4.53 -13.76 17.75
CA PRO A 211 -5.74 -13.05 17.34
C PRO A 211 -5.73 -12.81 15.83
N ALA A 212 -6.91 -12.70 15.22
CA ALA A 212 -7.06 -12.50 13.78
C ALA A 212 -6.15 -11.37 13.25
N GLY A 213 -5.38 -11.68 12.21
CA GLY A 213 -4.41 -10.76 11.58
C GLY A 213 -3.00 -10.83 12.17
N MET A 214 -2.80 -11.47 13.33
CA MET A 214 -1.47 -11.77 13.87
C MET A 214 -1.06 -13.20 13.49
N VAL A 215 0.19 -13.39 13.08
CA VAL A 215 0.75 -14.69 12.73
C VAL A 215 2.10 -14.84 13.41
N GLN A 216 2.35 -16.00 14.02
CA GLN A 216 3.68 -16.33 14.53
C GLN A 216 4.53 -16.95 13.42
N GLY A 217 5.75 -16.46 13.24
CA GLY A 217 6.68 -16.93 12.21
C GLY A 217 6.42 -16.34 10.83
N ALA A 218 7.33 -16.65 9.90
CA ALA A 218 7.22 -16.20 8.52
C ALA A 218 6.14 -17.00 7.78
N CYS A 219 5.08 -16.32 7.32
CA CYS A 219 4.00 -16.94 6.57
C CYS A 219 3.51 -16.05 5.43
N ARG A 220 3.97 -16.39 4.21
CA ARG A 220 3.59 -15.68 2.99
C ARG A 220 2.29 -16.17 2.33
N ARG A 221 1.77 -17.35 2.70
CA ARG A 221 0.55 -17.95 2.10
C ARG A 221 -0.73 -17.40 2.72
N LEU A 222 -1.87 -17.47 2.03
CA LEU A 222 -3.17 -17.08 2.59
C LEU A 222 -3.47 -17.76 3.94
N ARG A 223 -3.22 -19.07 4.03
CA ARG A 223 -3.35 -19.84 5.27
C ARG A 223 -1.97 -20.28 5.74
N CYS A 224 -1.70 -20.10 7.03
CA CYS A 224 -0.47 -20.54 7.65
C CYS A 224 -0.67 -21.95 8.20
N PRO A 225 0.24 -22.90 7.92
CA PRO A 225 0.20 -24.18 8.61
C PRO A 225 0.32 -23.93 10.11
N ARG A 226 -0.54 -24.58 10.90
CA ARG A 226 -0.49 -24.48 12.36
C ARG A 226 0.87 -25.03 12.81
N THR A 227 1.61 -24.27 13.62
CA THR A 227 2.98 -24.59 14.06
C THR A 227 3.08 -25.76 15.06
N ASP A 228 2.27 -26.80 14.89
CA ASP A 228 2.29 -28.03 15.69
C ASP A 228 2.65 -29.30 14.88
N ALA A 229 3.05 -29.16 13.61
CA ALA A 229 3.59 -30.31 12.89
C ALA A 229 5.09 -30.42 13.23
N PRO A 230 5.56 -31.51 13.88
CA PRO A 230 6.98 -31.76 14.02
C PRO A 230 7.60 -31.77 12.62
N ALA A 231 8.75 -31.12 12.48
CA ALA A 231 9.51 -31.15 11.24
C ALA A 231 9.75 -32.61 10.86
N ALA A 232 9.11 -33.08 9.78
CA ALA A 232 9.48 -34.33 9.16
C ALA A 232 10.89 -34.14 8.60
N SER A 233 11.87 -34.67 9.32
CA SER A 233 13.23 -34.88 8.83
C SER A 233 13.16 -35.75 7.57
N GLN A 234 13.61 -35.20 6.45
CA GLN A 234 14.16 -36.02 5.36
C GLN A 234 15.63 -36.27 5.65
#